data_AF-A0A9D4KHW5-F1
#
_entry.id   AF-A0A9D4KHW5-F1
#
_cell.length_a   1.000
_cell.length_b   1.000
_cell.length_c   1.000
_cell.angle_alpha   90.00
_cell.angle_beta   90.00
_cell.angle_gamma   90.00
#
_symmetry.space_group_name_H-M   'P 1'
#
loop_
_entity.id
_entity.type
_entity.pdbx_description
1 polymer ?
#
loop_
_entity_poly.entity_id
_entity_poly.type
_entity_poly.pdbx_seq_one_letter_code
_entity_poly.pdbx_strand_id
1 'polypeptide(L)'
;MPSPVCMSISFTAYHLVLGREVYTPTDLVIPLSSHEAQFVTEYYHIKKQIIVSVDETARKCLSGCHAHMKRDHHVRFCRNTCWKDDLLYVLNMSGKKGKAKKLLPQWIGPGVVEK
;
A
#
# COMPACT_ATOMS: atom_id res chain seq x y z
N MET A 1 10.34 3.51 -19.82
CA MET A 1 10.09 2.37 -18.90
C MET A 1 8.62 2.42 -18.51
N PRO A 2 7.91 1.28 -18.48
CA PRO A 2 6.53 1.27 -18.01
C PRO A 2 6.49 1.67 -16.53
N SER A 3 5.49 2.47 -16.18
CA SER A 3 5.23 2.87 -14.80
C SER A 3 4.86 1.67 -13.93
N PRO A 4 5.22 1.66 -12.63
CA PRO A 4 4.95 0.52 -11.76
C PRO A 4 3.45 0.28 -11.59
N VAL A 5 3.02 -0.94 -11.88
CA VAL A 5 1.65 -1.43 -11.66
C VAL A 5 1.51 -1.89 -10.21
N CYS A 6 0.44 -1.48 -9.54
CA CYS A 6 0.17 -1.97 -8.21
C CYS A 6 -0.54 -3.34 -8.28
N MET A 7 0.14 -4.41 -7.83
CA MET A 7 -0.33 -5.80 -7.92
C MET A 7 -1.71 -6.06 -7.28
N SER A 8 -2.10 -5.30 -6.26
CA SER A 8 -3.39 -5.47 -5.57
C SER A 8 -4.59 -4.90 -6.32
N ILE A 9 -4.35 -3.94 -7.21
CA ILE A 9 -5.40 -3.23 -7.97
C ILE A 9 -5.24 -3.40 -9.48
N SER A 10 -4.12 -3.98 -9.94
CA SER A 10 -3.77 -4.18 -11.36
C SER A 10 -3.75 -2.90 -12.22
N PHE A 11 -3.79 -1.74 -11.59
CA PHE A 11 -3.74 -0.44 -12.26
C PHE A 11 -2.44 0.30 -11.91
N THR A 12 -2.00 1.12 -12.86
CA THR A 12 -0.95 2.10 -12.63
C THR A 12 -1.54 3.40 -12.06
N ALA A 13 -0.76 4.16 -11.29
CA ALA A 13 -1.13 5.49 -10.80
C ALA A 13 -1.65 6.41 -11.92
N TYR A 14 -1.02 6.40 -13.09
CA TYR A 14 -1.48 7.20 -14.24
C TYR A 14 -2.87 6.77 -14.73
N HIS A 15 -3.16 5.47 -14.72
CA HIS A 15 -4.45 4.95 -15.15
C HIS A 15 -5.57 5.37 -14.18
N LEU A 16 -5.28 5.42 -12.88
CA LEU A 16 -6.22 5.92 -11.86
C LEU A 16 -6.51 7.41 -12.01
N VAL A 17 -5.49 8.22 -12.29
CA VAL A 17 -5.63 9.68 -12.32
C VAL A 17 -6.17 10.18 -13.67
N LEU A 18 -5.73 9.57 -14.77
CA LEU A 18 -5.98 10.06 -16.13
C LEU A 18 -6.92 9.16 -16.94
N GLY A 19 -7.27 7.97 -16.43
CA GLY A 19 -8.06 6.97 -17.17
C GLY A 19 -7.30 6.35 -18.34
N ARG A 20 -5.97 6.53 -18.40
CA ARG A 20 -5.11 5.97 -19.44
C ARG A 20 -3.69 5.75 -18.94
N GLU A 21 -2.96 4.90 -19.63
CA GLU A 21 -1.54 4.72 -19.37
C GLU A 21 -0.72 5.84 -20.03
N VAL A 22 0.36 6.21 -19.35
CA VAL A 22 1.31 7.24 -19.77
C VAL A 22 2.67 6.58 -19.83
N TYR A 23 3.25 6.54 -21.03
CA TYR A 23 4.54 5.89 -21.28
C TYR A 23 5.65 6.93 -21.44
N THR A 24 5.29 8.12 -21.93
CA THR A 24 6.21 9.24 -22.12
C THR A 24 5.67 10.52 -21.48
N PRO A 25 6.55 11.42 -21.00
CA PRO A 25 6.12 12.71 -20.47
C PRO A 25 5.41 13.57 -21.52
N THR A 26 5.74 13.36 -22.80
CA THR A 26 5.07 14.01 -23.94
C THR A 26 3.59 13.68 -24.00
N ASP A 27 3.18 12.48 -23.58
CA ASP A 27 1.77 12.08 -23.54
C ASP A 27 0.96 12.98 -22.60
N LEU A 28 1.58 13.60 -21.58
CA LEU A 28 0.89 14.51 -20.66
C LEU A 28 0.65 15.89 -21.26
N VAL A 29 1.56 16.35 -22.13
CA VAL A 29 1.60 17.72 -22.64
C VAL A 29 0.90 17.83 -23.99
N ILE A 30 0.98 16.79 -24.83
CA ILE A 30 0.35 16.78 -26.14
C ILE A 30 -1.09 16.27 -25.99
N PRO A 31 -2.11 17.13 -26.14
CA PRO A 31 -3.47 16.65 -26.31
C PRO A 31 -3.50 15.75 -27.57
N LEU A 32 -4.23 14.64 -27.49
CA LEU A 32 -4.42 13.70 -28.60
C LEU A 32 -4.69 14.48 -29.89
N SER A 33 -4.04 14.04 -30.97
CA SER A 33 -4.00 14.69 -32.27
C SER A 33 -5.36 15.27 -32.68
N SER A 34 -5.30 16.48 -33.23
CA SER A 34 -6.35 17.43 -33.63
C SER A 34 -7.52 16.92 -34.50
N HIS A 35 -7.66 15.62 -34.72
CA HIS A 35 -8.80 15.01 -35.43
C HIS A 35 -10.04 14.78 -34.53
N GLU A 36 -9.90 14.90 -33.20
CA GLU A 36 -10.97 14.69 -32.21
C GLU A 36 -11.69 15.98 -31.76
N ALA A 37 -11.30 17.14 -32.29
CA ALA A 37 -11.79 18.45 -31.83
C ALA A 37 -13.30 18.69 -32.01
N GLN A 38 -14.02 17.85 -32.76
CA GLN A 38 -15.47 17.97 -32.98
C GLN A 38 -16.32 17.31 -31.88
N PHE A 39 -15.74 16.48 -31.00
CA PHE A 39 -16.49 15.72 -29.98
C PHE A 39 -15.95 15.90 -28.56
N VAL A 40 -15.45 17.10 -28.23
CA VAL A 40 -14.84 17.42 -26.92
C VAL A 40 -15.73 17.01 -25.74
N THR A 41 -17.05 17.18 -25.88
CA THR A 41 -18.03 16.82 -24.84
C THR A 41 -18.16 15.30 -24.66
N GLU A 42 -18.30 14.55 -25.75
CA GLU A 42 -18.42 13.09 -25.71
C GLU A 42 -17.13 12.43 -25.21
N TYR A 43 -15.98 12.87 -25.71
CA TYR A 43 -14.67 12.44 -25.24
C TYR A 43 -14.50 12.65 -23.72
N TYR A 44 -14.89 13.82 -23.22
CA TYR A 44 -14.87 14.11 -21.79
C TYR A 44 -15.79 13.18 -20.99
N HIS A 45 -17.00 12.94 -21.47
CA HIS A 45 -17.95 12.04 -20.80
C HIS A 45 -17.43 10.61 -20.73
N ILE A 46 -16.90 10.07 -21.83
CA ILE A 46 -16.30 8.73 -21.88
C ILE A 46 -15.13 8.65 -20.90
N LYS A 47 -14.23 9.64 -20.93
CA LYS A 47 -13.06 9.65 -20.05
C LYS A 47 -13.43 9.74 -18.58
N LYS A 48 -14.45 10.54 -18.25
CA LYS A 48 -14.98 10.63 -16.88
C LYS A 48 -15.54 9.28 -16.43
N GLN A 49 -16.29 8.57 -17.28
CA GLN A 49 -16.81 7.24 -16.96
C GLN A 49 -15.70 6.21 -16.74
N ILE A 50 -14.64 6.26 -17.55
CA ILE A 50 -13.47 5.39 -17.38
C ILE A 50 -12.82 5.65 -16.01
N ILE A 51 -12.54 6.91 -15.67
CA ILE A 51 -11.90 7.25 -14.39
C ILE A 51 -12.77 6.79 -13.20
N VAL A 52 -14.08 7.03 -13.26
CA VAL A 52 -15.00 6.61 -12.19
C VAL A 52 -15.03 5.10 -12.04
N SER A 53 -15.13 4.35 -13.14
CA SER A 53 -15.18 2.87 -13.07
C SER A 53 -13.87 2.26 -12.56
N VAL A 54 -12.72 2.82 -12.96
CA VAL A 54 -11.41 2.43 -12.45
C VAL A 54 -11.28 2.74 -10.96
N ASP A 55 -11.69 3.93 -10.50
CA ASP A 55 -11.63 4.30 -9.07
C ASP A 55 -12.54 3.39 -8.22
N GLU A 56 -13.76 3.11 -8.68
CA GLU A 56 -14.66 2.18 -8.00
C GLU A 56 -14.08 0.78 -7.86
N THR A 57 -13.46 0.28 -8.94
CA THR A 57 -12.81 -1.04 -8.94
C THR A 57 -11.62 -1.06 -7.99
N ALA A 58 -10.77 -0.03 -8.05
CA ALA A 58 -9.62 0.10 -7.17
C ALA A 58 -10.04 0.17 -5.70
N ARG A 59 -11.07 0.95 -5.36
CA ARG A 59 -11.61 1.04 -3.99
C ARG A 59 -12.12 -0.30 -3.47
N LYS A 60 -12.85 -1.06 -4.30
CA LYS A 60 -13.32 -2.41 -3.92
C LYS A 60 -12.14 -3.33 -3.61
N CYS A 61 -11.15 -3.39 -4.50
CA CYS A 61 -9.94 -4.19 -4.29
C CYS A 61 -9.17 -3.76 -3.04
N LEU A 62 -8.93 -2.47 -2.86
CA LEU A 62 -8.22 -1.93 -1.68
C LEU A 62 -8.96 -2.23 -0.37
N SER A 63 -10.30 -2.13 -0.37
CA SER A 63 -11.11 -2.45 0.80
C SER A 63 -11.00 -3.93 1.18
N GLY A 64 -11.01 -4.83 0.18
CA GLY A 64 -10.81 -6.26 0.38
C GLY A 64 -9.41 -6.60 0.89
N CYS A 65 -8.38 -6.03 0.27
CA CYS A 65 -6.99 -6.19 0.71
C CYS A 65 -6.79 -5.68 2.15
N HIS A 66 -7.37 -4.52 2.48
CA HIS A 66 -7.29 -3.97 3.84
C HIS A 66 -7.99 -4.88 4.86
N ALA A 67 -9.19 -5.37 4.55
CA ALA A 67 -9.90 -6.30 5.42
C ALA A 67 -9.13 -7.60 5.64
N HIS A 68 -8.50 -8.14 4.59
CA HIS A 68 -7.64 -9.32 4.67
C HIS A 68 -6.39 -9.05 5.54
N MET A 69 -5.69 -7.96 5.27
CA MET A 69 -4.49 -7.56 6.03
C MET A 69 -4.80 -7.32 7.51
N LYS A 70 -5.96 -6.71 7.82
CA LYS A 70 -6.45 -6.53 9.18
C LYS A 70 -6.72 -7.89 9.85
N ARG A 71 -7.40 -8.81 9.17
CA ARG A 71 -7.67 -10.16 9.69
C ARG A 71 -6.36 -10.90 10.00
N ASP A 72 -5.43 -10.91 9.06
CA ASP A 72 -4.13 -11.57 9.22
C ASP A 72 -3.32 -10.96 10.36
N HIS A 73 -3.34 -9.62 10.49
CA HIS A 73 -2.72 -8.93 11.61
C HIS A 73 -3.34 -9.38 12.95
N HIS A 74 -4.66 -9.43 13.06
CA HIS A 74 -5.34 -9.91 14.27
C HIS A 74 -4.98 -11.37 14.59
N VAL A 75 -4.99 -12.28 13.60
CA VAL A 75 -4.61 -13.68 13.80
C VAL A 75 -3.16 -13.80 14.29
N ARG A 76 -2.24 -13.06 13.68
CA ARG A 76 -0.82 -13.05 14.11
C ARG A 76 -0.65 -12.49 15.52
N PHE A 77 -1.40 -11.46 15.88
CA PHE A 77 -1.37 -10.88 17.22
C PHE A 77 -1.92 -11.87 18.27
N CYS A 78 -3.04 -12.54 17.99
CA CYS A 78 -3.61 -13.55 18.89
C CYS A 78 -2.74 -14.79 19.07
N ARG A 79 -1.83 -15.10 18.14
CA ARG A 79 -0.86 -16.20 18.32
C ARG A 79 0.23 -15.90 19.34
N ASN A 80 0.45 -14.62 19.66
CA ASN A 80 1.47 -14.17 20.60
C ASN A 80 0.88 -13.85 21.99
N THR A 81 -0.25 -14.46 22.35
CA THR A 81 -0.79 -14.36 23.71
C THR A 81 0.18 -15.04 24.67
N CYS A 82 0.71 -14.25 25.60
CA CYS A 82 1.47 -14.74 26.73
C CYS A 82 0.53 -14.96 27.91
N TRP A 83 0.79 -16.03 28.66
CA TRP A 83 0.06 -16.37 29.87
C TRP A 83 0.86 -15.96 31.09
N LYS A 84 0.16 -15.80 32.21
CA LYS A 84 0.81 -15.61 33.50
C LYS A 84 1.77 -16.77 33.75
N ASP A 85 2.96 -16.44 34.24
CA ASP A 85 4.06 -17.38 34.49
C ASP A 85 4.82 -17.91 33.24
N ASP A 86 4.52 -17.41 32.04
CA ASP A 86 5.33 -17.69 30.85
C ASP A 86 6.71 -16.99 30.91
N LEU A 87 7.74 -17.73 30.49
CA LEU A 87 9.12 -17.26 30.42
C LEU A 87 9.41 -16.66 29.03
N LEU A 88 9.64 -15.35 28.95
CA LEU A 88 9.80 -14.64 27.68
C LEU A 88 11.06 -13.79 27.64
N TYR A 89 11.64 -13.69 26.44
CA TYR A 89 12.69 -12.74 26.13
C TYR A 89 12.11 -11.45 25.57
N VAL A 90 12.51 -10.31 26.14
CA VAL A 90 12.05 -9.00 25.69
C VAL A 90 13.05 -8.39 24.72
N LEU A 91 12.55 -7.87 23.59
CA LEU A 91 13.38 -7.17 22.63
C LEU A 91 13.86 -5.83 23.21
N ASN A 92 15.16 -5.62 23.23
CA ASN A 92 15.79 -4.41 23.73
C ASN A 92 15.69 -3.27 22.71
N MET A 93 14.63 -2.46 22.81
CA MET A 93 14.44 -1.28 21.97
C MET A 93 15.29 -0.08 22.43
N SER A 94 15.82 -0.13 23.65
CA SER A 94 16.59 0.95 24.27
C SER A 94 18.09 0.81 23.99
N GLY A 95 18.60 1.62 23.06
CA GLY A 95 20.03 1.75 22.83
C GLY A 95 20.65 2.73 23.82
N LYS A 96 21.65 2.31 24.61
CA LYS A 96 22.47 3.25 25.40
C LYS A 96 23.15 4.23 24.45
N LYS A 97 22.95 5.53 24.65
CA LYS A 97 23.57 6.60 23.84
C LYS A 97 25.10 6.40 23.81
N GLY A 98 25.69 6.47 22.63
CA GLY A 98 27.14 6.27 22.44
C GLY A 98 27.60 4.82 22.23
N LYS A 99 26.69 3.83 22.23
CA LYS A 99 27.02 2.45 21.85
C LYS A 99 26.31 2.05 20.55
N ALA A 100 27.02 1.35 19.67
CA ALA A 100 26.44 0.81 18.45
C ALA A 100 25.46 -0.32 18.78
N LYS A 101 24.26 -0.31 18.18
CA LYS A 101 23.23 -1.35 18.37
C LYS A 101 23.72 -2.77 18.06
N LYS A 102 24.72 -2.91 17.20
CA LYS A 102 25.35 -4.20 16.84
C LYS A 102 26.14 -4.83 18.00
N LEU A 103 26.60 -4.03 18.95
CA LEU A 103 27.43 -4.47 20.09
C LEU A 103 26.61 -4.67 21.37
N LEU A 104 25.30 -4.42 21.32
CA LEU A 104 24.39 -4.62 22.44
C LEU A 104 23.57 -5.89 22.22
N PRO A 105 23.29 -6.68 23.27
CA PRO A 105 22.38 -7.81 23.14
C PRO A 105 20.99 -7.32 22.76
N GLN A 106 20.43 -7.92 21.70
CA GLN A 106 19.11 -7.57 21.19
C GLN A 106 17.98 -8.06 22.11
N TRP A 107 18.22 -9.11 22.89
CA TRP A 107 17.24 -9.72 23.77
C TRP A 107 17.69 -9.60 25.22
N ILE A 108 16.80 -9.17 26.11
CA ILE A 108 17.04 -9.08 27.56
C ILE A 108 16.31 -10.22 28.22
N GLY A 109 17.10 -11.20 28.70
CA GLY A 109 16.80 -12.19 29.73
C GLY A 109 15.50 -12.99 29.60
N PRO A 110 15.35 -14.07 30.37
CA PRO A 110 14.03 -14.62 30.63
C PRO A 110 13.34 -13.78 31.72
N GLY A 111 12.30 -13.04 31.35
CA GLY A 111 11.35 -12.41 32.27
C GLY A 111 10.09 -13.26 32.43
N VAL A 112 9.41 -13.14 33.56
CA VAL A 112 8.13 -13.82 33.82
C VAL A 112 6.99 -12.81 33.68
N VAL A 113 5.91 -13.22 33.02
CA VAL A 113 4.70 -12.39 32.89
C VAL A 113 3.91 -12.42 34.21
N GLU A 114 3.81 -11.27 34.87
CA GLU A 114 3.17 -11.14 36.20
C GLU A 114 1.64 -10.95 36.11
N LYS A 115 1.10 -10.56 34.94
CA LYS A 115 -0.31 -10.20 34.75
C LYS A 115 -0.94 -10.77 33.48
#